data_AF-A0AAX2ZWM7-F1
#
_entry.id   AF-A0AAX2ZWM7-F1
#
_cell.length_a   1.000
_cell.length_b   1.000
_cell.length_c   1.000
_cell.angle_alpha   90.00
_cell.angle_beta   90.00
_cell.angle_gamma   90.00
#
_symmetry.space_group_name_H-M   'P 1'
#
loop_
_entity.id
_entity.type
_entity.pdbx_description
1 polymer ?
#
loop_
_entity_poly.entity_id
_entity_poly.type
_entity_poly.pdbx_seq_one_letter_code
_entity_poly.pdbx_strand_id
1 'polypeptide(L)' 'MTRIASLTDDELRARRDQIVELLQARGISLTDLRNRALHYSLVGDEHDLWEQLSSIAFLLGETSA' A
#
# COMPACT_ATOMS: atom_id res chain seq x y z
N MET A 1 -2.91 -6.78 -23.66
CA MET A 1 -2.67 -7.94 -22.78
C MET A 1 -1.85 -7.47 -21.59
N THR A 2 -2.51 -7.07 -20.51
CA THR A 2 -1.85 -6.84 -19.22
C THR A 2 -1.36 -8.20 -18.74
N ARG A 3 -0.05 -8.42 -18.82
CA ARG A 3 0.59 -9.54 -18.13
C ARG A 3 0.34 -9.27 -16.65
N ILE A 4 -0.67 -9.93 -16.08
CA ILE A 4 -0.71 -10.16 -14.64
C ILE A 4 0.47 -11.11 -14.42
N ALA A 5 1.68 -10.55 -14.35
CA ALA A 5 2.79 -11.26 -13.75
C ALA A 5 2.26 -11.59 -12.35
N SER A 6 2.06 -12.87 -12.08
CA SER A 6 1.73 -13.35 -10.75
C SER A 6 2.94 -13.01 -9.88
N LEU A 7 2.99 -11.76 -9.42
CA LEU A 7 3.95 -11.31 -8.43
C LEU A 7 3.84 -12.31 -7.29
N THR A 8 4.96 -12.94 -7.00
CA THR A 8 5.08 -13.84 -5.87
C THR A 8 4.84 -13.06 -4.58
N ASP A 9 4.42 -13.76 -3.52
CA ASP A 9 4.20 -13.15 -2.21
C ASP A 9 5.41 -12.34 -1.73
N ASP A 10 6.63 -12.81 -2.05
CA ASP A 10 7.86 -12.11 -1.69
C ASP A 10 8.04 -10.80 -2.47
N GLU A 11 7.67 -10.75 -3.75
CA GLU A 11 7.69 -9.51 -4.53
C GLU A 11 6.62 -8.52 -4.07
N LEU A 12 5.45 -9.03 -3.65
CA LEU A 12 4.39 -8.21 -3.05
C LEU A 12 4.84 -7.60 -1.73
N ARG A 13 5.51 -8.39 -0.87
CA ARG A 13 6.11 -7.89 0.38
C ARG A 13 7.21 -6.88 0.11
N ALA A 14 8.11 -7.15 -0.83
CA ALA A 14 9.15 -6.19 -1.21
C ALA A 14 8.56 -4.87 -1.72
N ARG A 15 7.48 -4.93 -2.51
CA ARG A 15 6.78 -3.73 -2.98
C ARG A 15 6.09 -2.96 -1.85
N ARG A 16 5.48 -3.67 -0.89
CA ARG A 16 4.94 -3.06 0.33
C ARG A 16 6.04 -2.32 1.08
N ASP A 17 7.18 -2.98 1.29
CA ASP A 17 8.28 -2.42 2.06
C ASP A 17 8.85 -1.16 1.39
N GLN A 18 8.96 -1.14 0.05
CA GLN A 18 9.31 0.07 -0.72
C GLN A 18 8.33 1.23 -0.52
N ILE A 19 7.02 0.95 -0.50
CA ILE A 19 5.99 1.97 -0.24
C ILE A 19 6.13 2.51 1.19
N VAL A 20 6.38 1.62 2.16
CA VAL A 20 6.58 2.00 3.57
C VAL A 20 7.83 2.87 3.73
N GLU A 21 8.95 2.52 3.09
CA GLU A 21 10.17 3.34 3.10
C GLU A 21 9.93 4.73 2.49
N LEU A 22 9.18 4.81 1.39
CA LEU A 22 8.81 6.08 0.77
C LEU A 22 7.95 6.95 1.68
N LEU A 23 7.00 6.36 2.40
CA LEU A 23 6.19 7.06 3.40
C LEU A 23 7.05 7.55 4.56
N GLN A 24 7.96 6.71 5.07
CA GLN A 24 8.89 7.08 6.14
C GLN A 24 9.83 8.23 5.73
N ALA A 25 10.34 8.21 4.49
CA ALA A 25 11.16 9.29 3.95
C ALA A 25 10.39 10.63 3.88
N ARG A 26 9.06 10.58 3.76
CA ARG A 26 8.15 11.74 3.80
C ARG A 26 7.69 12.08 5.24
N GLY A 27 8.15 11.35 6.25
CA GLY A 27 7.74 11.52 7.65
C GLY A 27 6.32 11.06 7.94
N ILE A 28 5.73 10.22 7.07
CA ILE A 28 4.37 9.70 7.21
C ILE A 28 4.46 8.27 7.72
N SER A 29 3.84 7.99 8.88
CA SER A 29 3.70 6.61 9.33
C SER A 29 2.52 5.92 8.64
N LEU A 30 2.57 4.59 8.55
CA LEU A 30 1.47 3.78 8.00
C LEU A 30 0.17 4.00 8.79
N THR A 31 0.28 4.20 10.12
CA THR A 31 -0.85 4.55 10.99
C THR A 31 -1.43 5.92 10.67
N ASP A 32 -0.58 6.92 10.41
CA ASP A 32 -1.05 8.26 10.03
C ASP A 32 -1.74 8.23 8.67
N LEU A 33 -1.17 7.51 7.70
CA LEU A 33 -1.79 7.32 6.39
C LEU A 33 -3.16 6.62 6.52
N ARG A 34 -3.24 5.56 7.33
CA ARG A 34 -4.51 4.88 7.62
C ARG A 34 -5.53 5.83 8.27
N ASN A 35 -5.10 6.63 9.25
CA ASN A 35 -5.98 7.60 9.89
C ASN A 35 -6.50 8.64 8.89
N ARG A 36 -5.65 9.13 7.99
CA ARG A 36 -6.05 10.03 6.91
C ARG A 36 -7.03 9.38 5.94
N ALA A 37 -6.81 8.11 5.58
CA ALA A 37 -7.72 7.35 4.74
C ALA A 37 -9.12 7.19 5.38
N LEU A 38 -9.18 6.86 6.67
CA LEU A 38 -10.43 6.73 7.43
C LEU A 38 -11.21 8.05 7.51
N HIS A 39 -10.52 9.19 7.49
CA HIS A 39 -11.12 10.53 7.53
C HIS A 39 -11.29 11.16 6.14
N TYR A 40 -11.10 10.40 5.05
CA TYR A 40 -11.16 10.91 3.67
C TYR A 40 -10.26 12.14 3.43
N SER A 41 -9.11 12.17 4.11
CA SER A 41 -8.17 13.30 4.13
C SER A 41 -6.83 12.98 3.44
N LEU A 42 -6.79 11.96 2.58
CA LEU A 42 -5.63 11.66 1.76
C LEU A 42 -5.47 12.76 0.69
N VAL A 43 -4.23 13.15 0.40
CA VAL A 43 -3.94 14.22 -0.57
C VAL A 43 -2.79 13.84 -1.50
N GLY A 44 -2.85 14.31 -2.75
CA GLY A 44 -1.85 14.02 -3.77
C GLY A 44 -1.65 12.51 -3.95
N ASP A 45 -0.39 12.06 -3.93
CA ASP A 45 -0.03 10.65 -4.13
C ASP A 45 -0.45 9.73 -2.96
N GLU A 46 -0.90 10.27 -1.81
CA GLU A 46 -1.30 9.45 -0.66
C GLU A 46 -2.44 8.49 -1.00
N HIS A 47 -3.35 8.90 -1.89
CA HIS A 47 -4.43 8.06 -2.40
C HIS A 47 -3.88 6.84 -3.14
N ASP A 48 -2.97 7.04 -4.09
CA ASP A 48 -2.39 5.97 -4.90
C ASP A 48 -1.53 5.02 -4.06
N LEU A 49 -0.83 5.55 -3.05
CA LEU A 49 -0.04 4.73 -2.12
C LEU A 49 -0.94 3.89 -1.22
N TRP A 50 -2.04 4.47 -0.72
CA TRP A 50 -3.03 3.75 0.07
C TRP A 50 -3.73 2.65 -0.74
N GLU A 51 -4.08 2.93 -2.00
CA GLU A 51 -4.73 1.95 -2.88
C GLU A 51 -3.78 0.79 -3.24
N GLN A 52 -2.50 1.09 -3.48
CA GLN A 52 -1.48 0.07 -3.71
C GLN A 52 -1.25 -0.80 -2.48
N LEU A 53 -1.16 -0.22 -1.28
CA LEU A 53 -1.03 -0.97 -0.02
C LEU A 53 -2.24 -1.88 0.20
N SER A 54 -3.44 -1.37 -0.04
CA SER A 54 -4.69 -2.14 0.08
C SER A 54 -4.75 -3.28 -0.92
N SER A 55 -4.33 -3.04 -2.17
CA SER A 55 -4.26 -4.06 -3.21
C SER A 55 -3.24 -5.15 -2.89
N ILE A 56 -2.07 -4.78 -2.34
CA ILE A 56 -1.05 -5.73 -1.90
C ILE A 56 -1.59 -6.59 -0.75
N ALA A 57 -2.23 -5.99 0.25
CA ALA A 57 -2.84 -6.72 1.37
C ALA A 57 -3.93 -7.70 0.89
N PHE A 58 -4.70 -7.30 -0.13
CA PHE A 58 -5.70 -8.18 -0.77
C PHE A 58 -5.04 -9.36 -1.48
N LEU A 59 -4.01 -9.11 -2.29
CA LEU A 59 -3.29 -10.15 -3.02
C LEU A 59 -2.56 -11.12 -2.10
N LEU A 60 -2.06 -10.66 -0.95
CA LEU A 60 -1.43 -11.50 0.07
C LEU A 60 -2.45 -12.29 0.92
N GLY A 61 -3.75 -12.10 0.73
CA GLY A 61 -4.79 -12.76 1.52
C GLY A 61 -4.89 -12.27 2.97
N GLU A 62 -4.16 -11.20 3.32
CA GLU A 62 -4.19 -10.53 4.63
C GLU A 62 -5.54 -9.81 4.86
N THR A 63 -6.36 -9.69 3.82
CA THR A 63 -7.71 -9.10 3.86
C THR A 63 -8.81 -10.17 4.00
N SER A 64 -8.50 -11.31 4.61
CA SER A 64 -9.51 -12.31 4.97
C SER A 64 -10.32 -11.82 6.18
N ALA A 65 -11.64 -11.97 6.05
CA ALA A 65 -12.74 -11.57 6.93
C ALA A 65 -12.55 -11.82 8.43
#